data_AF-N1Q3S7-F1
#
_entry.id   AF-N1Q3S7-F1
#
_cell.length_a   1.000
_cell.length_b   1.000
_cell.length_c   1.000
_cell.angle_alpha   90.00
_cell.angle_beta   90.00
_cell.angle_gamma   90.00
#
_symmetry.space_group_name_H-M   'P 1'
#
loop_
_entity.id
_entity.type
_entity.pdbx_description
1 polymer ?
#
loop_
_entity_poly.entity_id
_entity_poly.type
_entity_poly.pdbx_seq_one_letter_code
_entity_poly.pdbx_strand_id
1 'polypeptide(L)'
;MLPPVQPEILSANPKFNALYRDLCVHKLNSDCTTKLDAKAHKEHDAMRGELEEARVDRAKQSLVKSYLHTVSFRGDDLPEELQGLVSIIAATLQARLSKEDAFLLRDDVEKFKDNIALIALVVSHAAAEDITALARIHSPQQASDWRDIPARIRDMQNTIASADTIIAASRSEVAHEASNLHALYRRVMEASIRLLEQMLHGSVARSTKAKADYLSTVAEGMSRKLQLQQHQLLSQVESSDLQDVLRAKSDELEGESLALRRRIRELEDRLADYRKAQAIESKLKLGDFNDMRLEATLGYRKAENAQKRQRIKMLQICARRFANEATRS
;
A
#
# COMPACT_ATOMS: atom_id res chain seq x y z
N MET A 1 -18.90 -29.24 33.98
CA MET A 1 -17.57 -28.63 34.18
C MET A 1 -17.72 -27.14 34.45
N LEU A 2 -17.14 -26.65 35.56
CA LEU A 2 -16.98 -25.20 35.73
C LEU A 2 -16.05 -24.68 34.62
N PRO A 3 -16.35 -23.54 33.98
CA PRO A 3 -15.53 -23.02 32.90
C PRO A 3 -14.09 -22.78 33.39
N PRO A 4 -13.07 -23.03 32.55
CA PRO A 4 -11.68 -22.81 32.90
C PRO A 4 -11.46 -21.32 33.16
N VAL A 5 -10.96 -20.98 34.35
CA VAL A 5 -10.63 -19.60 34.71
C VAL A 5 -9.19 -19.31 34.29
N GLN A 6 -8.95 -18.10 33.78
CA GLN A 6 -7.63 -17.67 33.34
C GLN A 6 -6.61 -17.78 34.50
N PRO A 7 -5.38 -18.30 34.23
CA PRO A 7 -4.38 -18.54 35.26
C PRO A 7 -3.92 -17.26 35.96
N GLU A 8 -3.98 -16.12 35.26
CA GLU A 8 -3.66 -14.81 35.81
C GLU A 8 -4.63 -14.42 36.95
N ILE A 9 -5.93 -14.68 36.78
CA ILE A 9 -6.96 -14.41 37.81
C ILE A 9 -6.78 -15.34 39.01
N LEU A 10 -6.45 -16.60 38.78
CA LEU A 10 -6.16 -17.57 39.84
C LEU A 10 -4.87 -17.21 40.61
N SER A 11 -3.89 -16.61 39.95
CA SER A 11 -2.66 -16.12 40.58
C SER A 11 -2.87 -14.82 41.36
N ALA A 12 -3.73 -13.93 40.88
CA ALA A 12 -4.06 -12.67 41.53
C ALA A 12 -4.94 -12.86 42.79
N ASN A 13 -5.74 -13.93 42.85
CA ASN A 13 -6.60 -14.23 43.99
C ASN A 13 -6.40 -15.67 44.52
N PRO A 14 -5.47 -15.87 45.48
CA PRO A 14 -5.13 -17.21 45.98
C PRO A 14 -6.29 -17.87 46.75
N LYS A 15 -7.16 -17.09 47.39
CA LYS A 15 -8.35 -17.62 48.09
C LYS A 15 -9.36 -18.21 47.09
N PHE A 16 -9.55 -17.52 45.97
CA PHE A 16 -10.42 -18.01 44.89
C PHE A 16 -9.84 -19.27 44.23
N ASN A 17 -8.52 -19.33 44.03
CA ASN A 17 -7.87 -20.54 43.51
C ASN A 17 -8.04 -21.75 44.44
N ALA A 18 -7.89 -21.56 45.75
CA ALA A 18 -8.14 -22.62 46.74
C ALA A 18 -9.60 -23.12 46.68
N LEU A 19 -10.57 -22.21 46.60
CA LEU A 19 -11.99 -22.56 46.47
C LEU A 19 -12.29 -23.27 45.14
N TYR A 20 -11.77 -22.76 44.02
CA TYR A 20 -11.98 -23.35 42.70
C TYR A 20 -11.41 -24.77 42.62
N ARG A 21 -10.22 -24.99 43.19
CA ARG A 21 -9.64 -26.33 43.33
C ARG A 21 -10.47 -27.22 44.25
N ASP A 22 -10.90 -26.72 45.40
CA ASP A 22 -11.71 -27.52 46.34
C ASP A 22 -13.06 -27.94 45.71
N LEU A 23 -13.70 -27.03 44.98
CA LEU A 23 -14.93 -27.31 44.26
C LEU A 23 -14.73 -28.36 43.17
N CYS A 24 -13.70 -28.21 42.33
CA CYS A 24 -13.42 -29.14 41.23
C CYS A 24 -12.91 -30.51 41.70
N VAL A 25 -12.17 -30.58 42.81
CA VAL A 25 -11.53 -31.81 43.29
C VAL A 25 -12.43 -32.56 44.28
N HIS A 26 -12.94 -31.89 45.31
CA HIS A 26 -13.59 -32.56 46.45
C HIS A 26 -15.11 -32.45 46.45
N LYS A 27 -15.69 -31.38 45.88
CA LYS A 27 -17.13 -31.12 46.02
C LYS A 27 -17.95 -31.53 44.80
N LEU A 28 -17.43 -31.37 43.59
CA LEU A 28 -18.19 -31.59 42.35
C LEU A 28 -17.58 -32.71 41.48
N ASN A 29 -18.44 -33.45 40.79
CA ASN A 29 -18.09 -34.35 39.68
C ASN A 29 -17.95 -33.55 38.37
N SER A 30 -17.45 -34.19 37.31
CA SER A 30 -17.35 -33.60 35.96
C SER A 30 -18.68 -33.00 35.47
N ASP A 31 -19.77 -33.61 35.90
CA ASP A 31 -21.14 -33.29 35.50
C ASP A 31 -21.78 -32.24 36.41
N CYS A 32 -20.98 -31.59 37.26
CA CYS A 32 -21.40 -30.59 38.26
C CYS A 32 -22.32 -31.14 39.37
N THR A 33 -22.45 -32.46 39.52
CA THR A 33 -23.16 -33.08 40.65
C THR A 33 -22.25 -33.14 41.90
N THR A 34 -22.85 -33.14 43.09
CA THR A 34 -22.10 -33.12 44.36
C THR A 34 -21.57 -34.49 44.75
N LYS A 35 -20.28 -34.59 45.13
CA LYS A 35 -19.63 -35.83 45.58
C LYS A 35 -20.03 -36.29 46.99
N LEU A 36 -20.73 -35.45 47.75
CA LEU A 36 -20.85 -35.60 49.20
C LEU A 36 -21.79 -36.72 49.66
N ASP A 37 -22.78 -37.13 48.87
CA ASP A 37 -23.79 -38.07 49.34
C ASP A 37 -24.04 -39.22 48.35
N ALA A 38 -23.19 -40.25 48.42
CA ALA A 38 -23.40 -41.49 47.66
C ALA A 38 -24.76 -42.16 47.94
N LYS A 39 -25.31 -41.96 49.16
CA LYS A 39 -26.64 -42.44 49.52
C LYS A 39 -27.74 -41.62 48.84
N ALA A 40 -27.63 -40.29 48.83
CA ALA A 40 -28.60 -39.42 48.15
C ALA A 40 -28.55 -39.59 46.63
N HIS A 41 -27.38 -39.89 46.04
CA HIS A 41 -27.28 -40.25 44.62
C HIS A 41 -28.03 -41.54 44.30
N LYS A 42 -27.87 -42.59 45.12
CA LYS A 42 -28.62 -43.84 44.93
C LYS A 42 -30.13 -43.63 45.06
N GLU A 43 -30.57 -42.84 46.03
CA GLU A 43 -31.99 -42.48 46.19
C GLU A 43 -32.51 -41.67 44.99
N HIS A 44 -31.70 -40.73 44.48
CA HIS A 44 -32.05 -39.94 43.30
C HIS A 44 -32.08 -40.79 42.01
N ASP A 45 -31.19 -41.77 41.86
CA ASP A 45 -31.19 -42.69 40.72
C ASP A 45 -32.39 -43.64 40.77
N ALA A 46 -32.74 -44.14 41.97
CA ALA A 46 -33.96 -44.92 42.18
C ALA A 46 -35.22 -44.09 41.85
N MET A 47 -35.30 -42.86 42.36
CA MET A 47 -36.40 -41.93 42.04
C MET A 47 -36.45 -41.61 40.55
N ARG A 48 -35.30 -41.48 39.88
CA ARG A 48 -35.26 -41.27 38.42
C ARG A 48 -35.83 -42.46 37.68
N GLY A 49 -35.49 -43.69 38.10
CA GLY A 49 -36.07 -44.91 37.53
C GLY A 49 -37.59 -44.97 37.70
N GLU A 50 -38.10 -44.73 38.91
CA GLU A 50 -39.55 -44.67 39.18
C GLU A 50 -40.24 -43.56 38.35
N LEU A 51 -39.59 -42.42 38.19
CA LEU A 51 -40.11 -41.30 37.43
C LEU A 51 -40.12 -41.60 35.92
N GLU A 52 -39.09 -42.28 35.41
CA GLU A 52 -39.05 -42.76 34.02
C GLU A 52 -40.17 -43.77 33.75
N GLU A 53 -40.37 -44.73 34.64
CA GLU A 53 -41.47 -45.69 34.55
C GLU A 53 -42.84 -44.99 34.56
N ALA A 54 -43.07 -44.09 35.52
CA ALA A 54 -44.30 -43.31 35.61
C ALA A 54 -44.53 -42.41 34.37
N ARG A 55 -43.46 -41.84 33.80
CA ARG A 55 -43.53 -41.07 32.56
C ARG A 55 -43.88 -41.94 31.37
N VAL A 56 -43.27 -43.11 31.24
CA VAL A 56 -43.55 -44.07 30.17
C VAL A 56 -45.00 -44.52 30.26
N ASP A 57 -45.50 -44.84 31.45
CA ASP A 57 -46.88 -45.28 31.62
C ASP A 57 -47.89 -44.17 31.37
N ARG A 58 -47.60 -42.95 31.82
CA ARG A 58 -48.41 -41.78 31.47
C ARG A 58 -48.41 -41.51 29.97
N ALA A 59 -47.27 -41.67 29.30
CA ALA A 59 -47.16 -41.49 27.85
C ALA A 59 -47.96 -42.56 27.10
N LYS A 60 -47.86 -43.84 27.49
CA LYS A 60 -48.70 -44.93 26.94
C LYS A 60 -50.18 -44.61 27.10
N GLN A 61 -50.61 -44.22 28.30
CA GLN A 61 -52.01 -43.86 28.55
C GLN A 61 -52.46 -42.65 27.71
N SER A 62 -51.61 -41.63 27.59
CA SER A 62 -51.90 -40.45 26.78
C SER A 62 -52.01 -40.80 25.30
N LEU A 63 -51.13 -41.65 24.78
CA LEU A 63 -51.17 -42.12 23.39
C LEU A 63 -52.44 -42.91 23.11
N VAL A 64 -52.81 -43.86 23.98
CA VAL A 64 -54.05 -44.62 23.82
C VAL A 64 -55.26 -43.68 23.82
N LYS A 65 -55.29 -42.69 24.72
CA LYS A 65 -56.37 -41.68 24.75
C LYS A 65 -56.42 -40.83 23.49
N SER A 66 -55.27 -40.41 22.95
CA SER A 66 -55.25 -39.64 21.69
C SER A 66 -55.69 -40.50 20.51
N TYR A 67 -55.24 -41.75 20.44
CA TYR A 67 -55.63 -42.67 19.37
C TYR A 67 -57.12 -43.03 19.40
N LEU A 68 -57.68 -43.27 20.58
CA LEU A 68 -59.13 -43.48 20.75
C LEU A 68 -59.93 -42.26 20.27
N HIS A 69 -59.46 -41.05 20.58
CA HIS A 69 -60.07 -39.83 20.09
C HIS A 69 -59.91 -39.67 18.57
N THR A 70 -58.76 -40.01 17.97
CA THR A 70 -58.61 -39.90 16.50
C THR A 70 -59.45 -40.94 15.76
N VAL A 71 -59.52 -42.16 16.29
CA VAL A 71 -60.31 -43.25 15.70
C VAL A 71 -61.81 -42.95 15.76
N SER A 72 -62.30 -42.23 16.80
CA SER A 72 -63.71 -41.82 16.84
C SER A 72 -64.11 -40.83 15.73
N PHE A 73 -63.15 -40.19 15.04
CA PHE A 73 -63.43 -39.27 13.93
C PHE A 73 -62.97 -39.81 12.56
N ARG A 74 -62.25 -40.93 12.50
CA ARG A 74 -61.88 -41.60 11.25
C ARG A 74 -63.02 -42.56 10.87
N GLY A 75 -63.90 -42.10 9.97
CA GLY A 75 -65.20 -42.71 9.69
C GLY A 75 -65.20 -44.08 9.01
N ASP A 76 -64.05 -44.58 8.54
CA ASP A 76 -64.01 -45.75 7.64
C ASP A 76 -63.69 -47.09 8.33
N ASP A 77 -63.13 -47.08 9.55
CA ASP A 77 -62.53 -48.28 10.16
C ASP A 77 -63.41 -48.97 11.22
N LEU A 78 -64.51 -48.33 11.65
CA LEU A 78 -65.36 -48.83 12.75
C LEU A 78 -66.85 -48.64 12.42
N PRO A 79 -67.75 -49.57 12.78
CA PRO A 79 -69.20 -49.35 12.64
C PRO A 79 -69.70 -48.10 13.36
N GLU A 80 -70.66 -47.36 12.76
CA GLU A 80 -71.17 -46.08 13.28
C GLU A 80 -71.63 -46.15 14.76
N GLU A 81 -72.25 -47.26 15.16
CA GLU A 81 -72.69 -47.49 16.55
C GLU A 81 -71.51 -47.57 17.54
N LEU A 82 -70.40 -48.19 17.12
CA LEU A 82 -69.18 -48.30 17.92
C LEU A 82 -68.38 -46.99 17.90
N GLN A 83 -68.44 -46.20 16.81
CA GLN A 83 -67.81 -44.88 16.75
C GLN A 83 -68.41 -43.91 17.77
N GLY A 84 -69.74 -43.86 17.86
CA GLY A 84 -70.45 -43.06 18.86
C GLY A 84 -70.03 -43.44 20.28
N LEU A 85 -70.00 -44.74 20.57
CA LEU A 85 -69.59 -45.27 21.86
C LEU A 85 -68.11 -44.97 22.20
N VAL A 86 -67.19 -45.09 21.24
CA VAL A 86 -65.77 -44.72 21.40
C VAL A 86 -65.61 -43.21 21.62
N SER A 87 -66.41 -42.37 20.96
CA SER A 87 -66.36 -40.91 21.12
C SER A 87 -66.77 -40.48 22.54
N ILE A 88 -67.83 -41.09 23.07
CA ILE A 88 -68.34 -40.85 24.43
C ILE A 88 -67.26 -41.26 25.44
N ILE A 89 -66.66 -42.44 25.26
CA ILE A 89 -65.63 -42.96 26.17
C ILE A 89 -64.33 -42.16 26.07
N ALA A 90 -63.90 -41.76 24.87
CA ALA A 90 -62.75 -40.87 24.70
C ALA A 90 -62.96 -39.53 25.42
N ALA A 91 -64.18 -38.97 25.37
CA ALA A 91 -64.55 -37.76 26.11
C ALA A 91 -64.54 -37.96 27.63
N THR A 92 -65.00 -39.11 28.14
CA THR A 92 -64.91 -39.45 29.57
C THR A 92 -63.46 -39.55 30.04
N LEU A 93 -62.60 -40.21 29.27
CA LEU A 93 -61.20 -40.44 29.60
C LEU A 93 -60.35 -39.16 29.56
N GLN A 94 -60.80 -38.15 28.82
CA GLN A 94 -60.23 -36.79 28.79
C GLN A 94 -60.77 -35.88 29.91
N ALA A 95 -61.53 -36.44 30.87
CA ALA A 95 -62.11 -35.73 32.01
C ALA A 95 -63.05 -34.57 31.63
N ARG A 96 -63.76 -34.69 30.50
CA ARG A 96 -64.75 -33.70 30.04
C ARG A 96 -66.14 -33.89 30.66
N LEU A 97 -66.33 -34.88 31.53
CA LEU A 97 -67.64 -35.28 32.10
C LEU A 97 -67.60 -35.27 33.63
N SER A 98 -68.73 -34.91 34.26
CA SER A 98 -68.86 -34.86 35.72
C SER A 98 -68.90 -36.27 36.32
N LYS A 99 -68.55 -36.41 37.61
CA LYS A 99 -68.57 -37.71 38.32
C LYS A 99 -69.96 -38.34 38.40
N GLU A 100 -71.01 -37.53 38.27
CA GLU A 100 -72.42 -37.95 38.25
C GLU A 100 -72.80 -38.61 36.91
N ASP A 101 -72.26 -38.09 35.81
CA ASP A 101 -72.46 -38.64 34.45
C ASP A 101 -71.74 -39.98 34.26
N ALA A 102 -70.70 -40.25 35.06
CA ALA A 102 -69.97 -41.52 35.02
C ALA A 102 -70.83 -42.73 35.43
N PHE A 103 -71.89 -42.52 36.22
CA PHE A 103 -72.82 -43.59 36.58
C PHE A 103 -73.77 -43.96 35.43
N LEU A 104 -74.16 -42.97 34.62
CA LEU A 104 -75.06 -43.15 33.47
C LEU A 104 -74.38 -43.90 32.32
N LEU A 105 -73.05 -43.83 32.25
CA LEU A 105 -72.24 -44.44 31.19
C LEU A 105 -71.81 -45.87 31.50
N ARG A 106 -72.33 -46.49 32.57
CA ARG A 106 -71.93 -47.83 33.00
C ARG A 106 -72.20 -48.88 31.92
N ASP A 107 -73.38 -48.82 31.31
CA ASP A 107 -73.79 -49.75 30.24
C ASP A 107 -72.95 -49.56 28.97
N ASP A 108 -72.58 -48.31 28.66
CA ASP A 108 -71.73 -48.00 27.50
C ASP A 108 -70.28 -48.46 27.73
N VAL A 109 -69.79 -48.37 28.97
CA VAL A 109 -68.48 -48.91 29.37
C VAL A 109 -68.46 -50.44 29.33
N GLU A 110 -69.55 -51.12 29.65
CA GLU A 110 -69.66 -52.57 29.52
C GLU A 110 -69.66 -53.00 28.05
N LYS A 111 -70.48 -52.35 27.20
CA LYS A 111 -70.48 -52.57 25.74
C LYS A 111 -69.13 -52.26 25.08
N PHE A 112 -68.37 -51.29 25.60
CA PHE A 112 -67.00 -51.02 25.16
C PHE A 112 -66.04 -52.14 25.50
N LYS A 113 -66.15 -52.71 26.71
CA LYS A 113 -65.32 -53.83 27.14
C LYS A 113 -65.60 -55.07 26.31
N ASP A 114 -66.85 -55.32 25.94
CA ASP A 114 -67.23 -56.43 25.09
C ASP A 114 -66.64 -56.31 23.68
N ASN A 115 -66.47 -55.08 23.17
CA ASN A 115 -65.91 -54.79 21.84
C ASN A 115 -64.43 -54.36 21.87
N ILE A 116 -63.75 -54.54 23.01
CA ILE A 116 -62.40 -53.98 23.21
C ILE A 116 -61.37 -54.54 22.24
N ALA A 117 -61.53 -55.79 21.80
CA ALA A 117 -60.61 -56.43 20.86
C ALA A 117 -60.63 -55.78 19.47
N LEU A 118 -61.83 -55.43 18.98
CA LEU A 118 -62.00 -54.74 17.69
C LEU A 118 -61.46 -53.31 17.76
N ILE A 119 -61.78 -52.60 18.84
CA ILE A 119 -61.30 -51.23 19.07
C ILE A 119 -59.77 -51.21 19.21
N ALA A 120 -59.19 -52.17 19.95
CA ALA A 120 -57.76 -52.31 20.10
C ALA A 120 -57.06 -52.62 18.77
N LEU A 121 -57.67 -53.42 17.90
CA LEU A 121 -57.13 -53.72 16.56
C LEU A 121 -57.07 -52.44 15.71
N VAL A 122 -58.14 -51.66 15.65
CA VAL A 122 -58.20 -50.41 14.87
C VAL A 122 -57.22 -49.36 15.42
N VAL A 123 -57.16 -49.20 16.75
CA VAL A 123 -56.17 -48.32 17.40
C VAL A 123 -54.74 -48.76 17.09
N SER A 124 -54.47 -50.07 17.10
CA SER A 124 -53.14 -50.61 16.78
C SER A 124 -52.79 -50.40 15.31
N HIS A 125 -53.76 -50.51 14.39
CA HIS A 125 -53.57 -50.23 12.97
C HIS A 125 -53.23 -48.75 12.74
N ALA A 126 -54.00 -47.83 13.33
CA ALA A 126 -53.74 -46.39 13.25
C ALA A 126 -52.37 -46.02 13.84
N ALA A 127 -51.97 -46.64 14.96
CA ALA A 127 -50.64 -46.44 15.53
C ALA A 127 -49.53 -46.99 14.62
N ALA A 128 -49.74 -48.14 13.96
CA ALA A 128 -48.79 -48.70 13.02
C ALA A 128 -48.61 -47.79 11.79
N GLU A 129 -49.69 -47.23 11.24
CA GLU A 129 -49.63 -46.24 10.15
C GLU A 129 -48.80 -45.02 10.54
N ASP A 130 -49.08 -44.41 11.70
CA ASP A 130 -48.33 -43.25 12.20
C ASP A 130 -46.85 -43.58 12.41
N ILE A 131 -46.54 -44.75 12.95
CA ILE A 131 -45.16 -45.23 13.12
C ILE A 131 -44.46 -45.35 11.76
N THR A 132 -45.14 -45.88 10.73
CA THR A 132 -44.58 -45.94 9.37
C THR A 132 -44.41 -44.56 8.75
N ALA A 133 -45.31 -43.62 9.02
CA ALA A 133 -45.18 -42.23 8.57
C ALA A 133 -43.99 -41.55 9.25
N LEU A 134 -43.80 -41.74 10.56
CA LEU A 134 -42.64 -41.23 11.30
C LEU A 134 -41.33 -41.85 10.80
N ALA A 135 -41.32 -43.15 10.48
CA ALA A 135 -40.18 -43.80 9.85
C ALA A 135 -39.81 -43.15 8.51
N ARG A 136 -40.81 -42.87 7.66
CA ARG A 136 -40.62 -42.18 6.36
C ARG A 136 -40.12 -40.75 6.51
N ILE A 137 -40.63 -39.98 7.48
CA ILE A 137 -40.19 -38.61 7.74
C ILE A 137 -38.72 -38.60 8.18
N HIS A 138 -38.34 -39.56 9.03
CA HIS A 138 -36.98 -39.64 9.55
C HIS A 138 -35.97 -40.18 8.53
N SER A 139 -36.41 -40.98 7.54
CA SER A 139 -35.56 -41.51 6.48
C SER A 139 -36.33 -41.53 5.15
N PRO A 140 -36.33 -40.41 4.40
CA PRO A 140 -37.08 -40.32 3.14
C PRO A 140 -36.50 -41.22 2.03
N GLN A 141 -35.28 -41.73 2.20
CA GLN A 141 -34.53 -42.47 1.18
C GLN A 141 -34.36 -43.96 1.48
N GLN A 142 -34.72 -44.45 2.66
CA GLN A 142 -34.49 -45.84 3.06
C GLN A 142 -35.69 -46.38 3.84
N ALA A 143 -36.18 -47.57 3.46
CA ALA A 143 -37.20 -48.29 4.21
C ALA A 143 -36.60 -48.74 5.54
N SER A 144 -36.68 -47.87 6.56
CA SER A 144 -36.20 -48.17 7.90
C SER A 144 -37.28 -48.92 8.69
N ASP A 145 -36.87 -49.97 9.39
CA ASP A 145 -37.73 -50.59 10.40
C ASP A 145 -37.98 -49.60 11.54
N TRP A 146 -39.23 -49.52 11.99
CA TRP A 146 -39.62 -48.63 13.10
C TRP A 146 -38.87 -48.91 14.41
N ARG A 147 -38.31 -50.12 14.54
CA ARG A 147 -37.50 -50.56 15.69
C ARG A 147 -36.17 -49.79 15.80
N ASP A 148 -35.68 -49.22 14.71
CA ASP A 148 -34.42 -48.48 14.68
C ASP A 148 -34.58 -47.00 15.05
N ILE A 149 -35.83 -46.49 15.07
CA ILE A 149 -36.14 -45.08 15.37
C ILE A 149 -35.58 -44.66 16.74
N PRO A 150 -35.75 -45.41 17.85
CA PRO A 150 -35.26 -44.99 19.16
C PRO A 150 -33.73 -44.91 19.23
N ALA A 151 -33.02 -45.84 18.58
CA ALA A 151 -31.56 -45.83 18.52
C ALA A 151 -31.05 -44.60 17.76
N ARG A 152 -31.66 -44.32 16.59
CA ARG A 152 -31.30 -43.16 15.76
C ARG A 152 -31.64 -41.81 16.42
N ILE A 153 -32.77 -41.70 17.12
CA ILE A 153 -33.10 -40.52 17.91
C ILE A 153 -32.02 -40.29 18.98
N ARG A 154 -31.57 -41.35 19.65
CA ARG A 154 -30.49 -41.26 20.63
C ARG A 154 -29.18 -40.83 19.99
N ASP A 155 -28.83 -41.38 18.83
CA ASP A 155 -27.63 -40.98 18.08
C ASP A 155 -27.69 -39.51 17.65
N MET A 156 -28.86 -39.04 17.22
CA MET A 156 -29.08 -37.64 16.85
C MET A 156 -28.99 -36.72 18.08
N GLN A 157 -29.56 -37.12 19.22
CA GLN A 157 -29.42 -36.41 20.49
C GLN A 157 -27.95 -36.34 20.93
N ASN A 158 -27.21 -37.43 20.81
CA ASN A 158 -25.78 -37.47 21.11
C ASN A 158 -24.99 -36.56 20.15
N THR A 159 -25.35 -36.55 18.86
CA THR A 159 -24.72 -35.70 17.85
C THR A 159 -24.96 -34.22 18.16
N ILE A 160 -26.20 -33.84 18.49
CA ILE A 160 -26.55 -32.47 18.91
C ILE A 160 -25.79 -32.08 20.17
N ALA A 161 -25.79 -32.93 21.20
CA ALA A 161 -25.04 -32.67 22.42
C ALA A 161 -23.54 -32.50 22.15
N SER A 162 -22.96 -33.33 21.27
CA SER A 162 -21.56 -33.19 20.86
C SER A 162 -21.30 -31.88 20.11
N ALA A 163 -22.19 -31.50 19.19
CA ALA A 163 -22.08 -30.26 18.42
C ALA A 163 -22.18 -29.04 19.36
N ASP A 164 -23.09 -29.06 20.33
CA ASP A 164 -23.23 -28.02 21.35
C ASP A 164 -21.94 -27.86 22.18
N THR A 165 -21.31 -28.98 22.58
CA THR A 165 -20.03 -28.92 23.30
C THR A 165 -18.90 -28.33 22.45
N ILE A 166 -18.84 -28.66 21.15
CA ILE A 166 -17.85 -28.11 20.21
C ILE A 166 -18.09 -26.60 20.00
N ILE A 167 -19.35 -26.18 19.85
CA ILE A 167 -19.72 -24.76 19.73
C ILE A 167 -19.34 -24.00 21.01
N ALA A 168 -19.57 -24.57 22.19
CA ALA A 168 -19.16 -23.96 23.44
C ALA A 168 -17.62 -23.82 23.54
N ALA A 169 -16.87 -24.86 23.14
CA ALA A 169 -15.41 -24.84 23.14
C ALA A 169 -14.86 -23.76 22.18
N SER A 170 -15.32 -23.76 20.92
CA SER A 170 -14.92 -22.75 19.93
C SER A 170 -15.27 -21.32 20.35
N ARG A 171 -16.43 -21.09 20.98
CA ARG A 171 -16.77 -19.77 21.56
C ARG A 171 -15.77 -19.34 22.64
N SER A 172 -15.32 -20.28 23.47
CA SER A 172 -14.30 -20.00 24.49
C SER A 172 -12.94 -19.67 23.86
N GLU A 173 -12.53 -20.40 22.82
CA GLU A 173 -11.29 -20.13 22.09
C GLU A 173 -11.30 -18.75 21.41
N VAL A 174 -12.39 -18.41 20.73
CA VAL A 174 -12.56 -17.09 20.09
C VAL A 174 -12.52 -15.97 21.12
N ALA A 175 -13.17 -16.14 22.28
CA ALA A 175 -13.12 -15.15 23.35
C ALA A 175 -11.70 -14.96 23.91
N HIS A 176 -10.92 -16.04 24.01
CA HIS A 176 -9.53 -15.97 24.43
C HIS A 176 -8.66 -15.23 23.39
N GLU A 177 -8.80 -15.55 22.11
CA GLU A 177 -8.02 -14.87 21.07
C GLU A 177 -8.41 -13.41 20.89
N ALA A 178 -9.68 -13.07 21.03
CA ALA A 178 -10.12 -11.67 21.03
C ALA A 178 -9.46 -10.87 22.17
N SER A 179 -9.33 -11.48 23.36
CA SER A 179 -8.63 -10.88 24.50
C SER A 179 -7.13 -10.69 24.22
N ASN A 180 -6.47 -11.70 23.63
CA ASN A 180 -5.07 -11.62 23.23
C ASN A 180 -4.84 -10.49 22.20
N LEU A 181 -5.72 -10.39 21.20
CA LEU A 181 -5.67 -9.34 20.19
C LEU A 181 -5.84 -7.95 20.81
N HIS A 182 -6.76 -7.77 21.76
CA HIS A 182 -6.93 -6.51 22.47
C HIS A 182 -5.69 -6.13 23.29
N ALA A 183 -5.07 -7.11 23.96
CA ALA A 183 -3.82 -6.89 24.69
C ALA A 183 -2.67 -6.46 23.76
N LEU A 184 -2.56 -7.10 22.59
CA LEU A 184 -1.58 -6.72 21.56
C LEU A 184 -1.85 -5.32 21.00
N TYR A 185 -3.10 -5.00 20.68
CA TYR A 185 -3.48 -3.68 20.18
C TYR A 185 -3.16 -2.57 21.19
N ARG A 186 -3.43 -2.83 22.48
CA ARG A 186 -3.03 -1.93 23.57
C ARG A 186 -1.53 -1.71 23.59
N ARG A 187 -0.71 -2.77 23.50
CA ARG A 187 0.77 -2.64 23.47
C ARG A 187 1.26 -1.84 22.27
N VAL A 188 0.66 -2.06 21.09
CA VAL A 188 1.00 -1.30 19.88
C VAL A 188 0.64 0.18 20.04
N MET A 189 -0.53 0.49 20.60
CA MET A 189 -0.94 1.87 20.86
C MET A 189 -0.06 2.54 21.92
N GLU A 190 0.30 1.84 23.00
CA GLU A 190 1.24 2.37 23.99
C GLU A 190 2.61 2.65 23.38
N ALA A 191 3.11 1.76 22.51
CA ALA A 191 4.37 1.95 21.81
C ALA A 191 4.33 3.12 20.82
N SER A 192 3.24 3.27 20.05
CA SER A 192 3.09 4.36 19.10
C SER A 192 2.99 5.72 19.80
N ILE A 193 2.26 5.80 20.92
CA ILE A 193 2.20 6.99 21.76
C ILE A 193 3.59 7.35 22.29
N ARG A 194 4.32 6.38 22.86
CA ARG A 194 5.69 6.62 23.35
C ARG A 194 6.64 7.09 22.24
N LEU A 195 6.53 6.52 21.04
CA LEU A 195 7.35 6.94 19.90
C LEU A 195 7.02 8.37 19.47
N LEU A 196 5.73 8.75 19.42
CA LEU A 196 5.32 10.12 19.14
C LEU A 196 5.81 11.10 20.22
N GLU A 197 5.69 10.72 21.49
CA GLU A 197 6.21 11.50 22.61
C GLU A 197 7.73 11.69 22.52
N GLN A 198 8.48 10.66 22.13
CA GLN A 198 9.94 10.73 22.02
C GLN A 198 10.42 11.47 20.77
N MET A 199 9.79 11.25 19.61
CA MET A 199 10.25 11.76 18.32
C MET A 199 9.70 13.12 17.96
N LEU A 200 8.49 13.45 18.38
CA LEU A 200 7.81 14.71 17.98
C LEU A 200 7.83 15.72 19.12
N HIS A 201 7.65 15.25 20.35
CA HIS A 201 7.56 16.09 21.54
C HIS A 201 8.70 15.84 22.55
N GLY A 202 9.71 15.06 22.17
CA GLY A 202 10.75 14.59 23.07
C GLY A 202 11.93 15.55 23.20
N SER A 203 12.78 15.28 24.18
CA SER A 203 14.03 16.01 24.39
C SER A 203 14.94 15.94 23.16
N VAL A 204 14.94 14.82 22.42
CA VAL A 204 15.74 14.64 21.20
C VAL A 204 15.33 15.64 20.12
N ALA A 205 14.04 15.69 19.78
CA ALA A 205 13.52 16.64 18.79
C ALA A 205 13.74 18.11 19.18
N ARG A 206 13.56 18.42 20.48
CA ARG A 206 13.87 19.75 21.01
C ARG A 206 15.37 20.07 20.92
N SER A 207 16.25 19.11 21.21
CA SER A 207 17.71 19.30 21.17
C SER A 207 18.24 19.46 19.74
N THR A 208 17.71 18.71 18.77
CA THR A 208 18.11 18.83 17.36
C THR A 208 17.63 20.15 16.78
N LYS A 209 16.40 20.58 17.11
CA LYS A 209 15.90 21.90 16.75
C LYS A 209 16.76 23.01 17.36
N ALA A 210 17.01 22.98 18.67
CA ALA A 210 17.85 23.98 19.33
C ALA A 210 19.28 24.02 18.75
N LYS A 211 19.85 22.86 18.38
CA LYS A 211 21.16 22.79 17.72
C LYS A 211 21.12 23.38 16.30
N ALA A 212 20.06 23.14 15.54
CA ALA A 212 19.87 23.72 14.22
C ALA A 212 19.72 25.24 14.31
N ASP A 213 18.89 25.74 15.22
CA ASP A 213 18.70 27.16 15.48
C ASP A 213 20.03 27.82 15.90
N TYR A 214 20.78 27.18 16.81
CA TYR A 214 22.11 27.64 17.21
C TYR A 214 23.07 27.74 16.01
N LEU A 215 23.20 26.69 15.20
CA LEU A 215 24.07 26.70 14.03
C LEU A 215 23.65 27.76 13.00
N SER A 216 22.34 28.00 12.83
CA SER A 216 21.83 29.07 11.99
C SER A 216 22.26 30.44 12.49
N THR A 217 22.10 30.71 13.80
CA THR A 217 22.53 32.00 14.38
C THR A 217 24.05 32.20 14.29
N VAL A 218 24.83 31.12 14.43
CA VAL A 218 26.29 31.16 14.24
C VAL A 218 26.63 31.45 12.78
N ALA A 219 25.97 30.81 11.82
CA ALA A 219 26.18 31.07 10.40
C ALA A 219 25.81 32.51 10.01
N GLU A 220 24.70 33.04 10.52
CA GLU A 220 24.32 34.45 10.33
C GLU A 220 25.35 35.40 10.96
N GLY A 221 25.81 35.10 12.18
CA GLY A 221 26.85 35.88 12.85
C GLY A 221 28.16 35.89 12.07
N MET A 222 28.60 34.75 11.53
CA MET A 222 29.78 34.65 10.68
C MET A 222 29.60 35.41 9.36
N SER A 223 28.43 35.31 8.72
CA SER A 223 28.11 36.06 7.50
C SER A 223 28.20 37.57 7.73
N ARG A 224 27.60 38.07 8.81
CA ARG A 224 27.71 39.49 9.19
C ARG A 224 29.15 39.90 9.52
N LYS A 225 29.92 39.04 10.19
CA LYS A 225 31.34 39.30 10.45
C LYS A 225 32.15 39.39 9.16
N LEU A 226 31.89 38.50 8.18
CA LEU A 226 32.52 38.55 6.87
C LEU A 226 32.17 39.83 6.12
N GLN A 227 30.90 40.26 6.16
CA GLN A 227 30.47 41.55 5.58
C GLN A 227 31.21 42.74 6.20
N LEU A 228 31.36 42.76 7.53
CA LEU A 228 32.14 43.80 8.22
C LEU A 228 33.62 43.78 7.81
N GLN A 229 34.23 42.60 7.74
CA GLN A 229 35.63 42.47 7.28
C GLN A 229 35.79 42.91 5.83
N GLN A 230 34.84 42.57 4.95
CA GLN A 230 34.83 43.02 3.57
C GLN A 230 34.77 44.55 3.51
N HIS A 231 33.87 45.19 4.26
CA HIS A 231 33.80 46.66 4.32
C HIS A 231 35.09 47.29 4.87
N GLN A 232 35.70 46.69 5.89
CA GLN A 232 36.99 47.16 6.41
C GLN A 232 38.11 47.05 5.36
N LEU A 233 38.21 45.93 4.64
CA LEU A 233 39.21 45.76 3.59
C LEU A 233 38.98 46.73 2.42
N LEU A 234 37.73 46.89 1.98
CA LEU A 234 37.38 47.89 0.97
C LEU A 234 37.77 49.30 1.43
N SER A 235 37.48 49.68 2.68
CA SER A 235 37.90 50.99 3.19
C SER A 235 39.41 51.20 3.25
N GLN A 236 40.20 50.13 3.40
CA GLN A 236 41.67 50.21 3.38
C GLN A 236 42.20 50.33 1.94
N VAL A 237 41.63 49.60 0.99
CA VAL A 237 42.01 49.64 -0.42
C VAL A 237 41.55 50.94 -1.10
N GLU A 238 40.39 51.46 -0.71
CA GLU A 238 39.86 52.76 -1.14
C GLU A 238 40.47 53.93 -0.35
N SER A 239 41.61 53.75 0.32
CA SER A 239 42.33 54.86 0.91
C SER A 239 42.64 55.91 -0.16
N SER A 240 42.30 57.18 0.13
CA SER A 240 42.45 58.30 -0.82
C SER A 240 43.86 58.37 -1.38
N ASP A 241 44.85 58.13 -0.52
CA ASP A 241 46.27 58.20 -0.87
C ASP A 241 46.65 57.16 -1.93
N LEU A 242 46.10 55.95 -1.86
CA LEU A 242 46.39 54.89 -2.82
C LEU A 242 45.63 55.12 -4.14
N GLN A 243 44.40 55.64 -4.09
CA GLN A 243 43.69 56.08 -5.28
C GLN A 243 44.41 57.24 -6.00
N ASP A 244 44.97 58.19 -5.25
CA ASP A 244 45.71 59.31 -5.81
C ASP A 244 47.03 58.88 -6.45
N VAL A 245 47.73 57.91 -5.85
CA VAL A 245 48.93 57.29 -6.46
C VAL A 245 48.59 56.53 -7.74
N LEU A 246 47.49 55.77 -7.74
CA LEU A 246 47.04 55.04 -8.93
C LEU A 246 46.62 55.99 -10.06
N ARG A 247 45.96 57.11 -9.73
CA ARG A 247 45.60 58.17 -10.70
C ARG A 247 46.84 58.85 -11.27
N ALA A 248 47.80 59.21 -10.43
CA ALA A 248 49.06 59.79 -10.89
C ALA A 248 49.80 58.84 -11.86
N LYS A 249 49.78 57.53 -11.57
CA LYS A 249 50.37 56.52 -12.47
C LYS A 249 49.58 56.30 -13.76
N SER A 250 48.25 56.39 -13.74
CA SER A 250 47.47 56.34 -14.98
C SER A 250 47.78 57.54 -15.88
N ASP A 251 47.88 58.73 -15.30
CA ASP A 251 48.18 59.96 -16.05
C ASP A 251 49.59 59.91 -16.66
N GLU A 252 50.56 59.34 -15.94
CA GLU A 252 51.92 59.10 -16.46
C GLU A 252 51.91 58.12 -17.63
N LEU A 253 51.21 56.98 -17.52
CA LEU A 253 51.08 56.01 -18.61
C LEU A 253 50.35 56.58 -19.83
N GLU A 254 49.35 57.42 -19.62
CA GLU A 254 48.68 58.14 -20.71
C GLU A 254 49.66 59.09 -21.41
N GLY A 255 50.46 59.83 -20.63
CA GLY A 255 51.54 60.68 -21.14
C GLY A 255 52.57 59.90 -21.98
N GLU A 256 53.04 58.77 -21.48
CA GLU A 256 53.96 57.87 -22.19
C GLU A 256 53.33 57.33 -23.48
N SER A 257 52.06 56.92 -23.42
CA SER A 257 51.33 56.43 -24.60
C SER A 257 51.22 57.49 -25.69
N LEU A 258 50.98 58.75 -25.31
CA LEU A 258 50.92 59.89 -26.21
C LEU A 258 52.31 60.19 -26.80
N ALA A 259 53.37 60.10 -25.99
CA ALA A 259 54.74 60.26 -26.46
C ALA A 259 55.14 59.17 -27.46
N LEU A 260 54.80 57.91 -27.18
CA LEU A 260 55.01 56.79 -28.09
C LEU A 260 54.23 56.97 -29.40
N ARG A 261 52.96 57.40 -29.33
CA ARG A 261 52.16 57.71 -30.52
C ARG A 261 52.77 58.82 -31.36
N ARG A 262 53.29 59.89 -30.73
CA ARG A 262 54.02 60.96 -31.45
C ARG A 262 55.27 60.39 -32.10
N ARG A 263 56.01 59.53 -31.40
CA ARG A 263 57.23 58.92 -31.95
C ARG A 263 56.95 57.99 -33.12
N ILE A 264 55.85 57.24 -33.08
CA ILE A 264 55.38 56.43 -34.20
C ILE A 264 55.14 57.32 -35.43
N ARG A 265 54.42 58.44 -35.27
CA ARG A 265 54.18 59.38 -36.38
C ARG A 265 55.47 59.96 -36.95
N GLU A 266 56.42 60.36 -36.10
CA GLU A 266 57.73 60.85 -36.56
C GLU A 266 58.50 59.79 -37.37
N LEU A 267 58.43 58.52 -36.96
CA LEU A 267 59.04 57.42 -37.71
C LEU A 267 58.31 57.14 -39.02
N GLU A 268 56.99 57.25 -39.04
CA GLU A 268 56.17 57.13 -40.26
C GLU A 268 56.49 58.25 -41.27
N ASP A 269 56.66 59.49 -40.80
CA ASP A 269 57.06 60.61 -41.65
C ASP A 269 58.45 60.38 -42.26
N ARG A 270 59.42 59.93 -41.44
CA ARG A 270 60.75 59.55 -41.94
C ARG A 270 60.67 58.43 -42.98
N LEU A 271 59.84 57.41 -42.75
CA LEU A 271 59.62 56.34 -43.72
C LEU A 271 58.97 56.86 -45.02
N ALA A 272 58.07 57.82 -44.93
CA ALA A 272 57.48 58.47 -46.10
C ALA A 272 58.55 59.23 -46.91
N ASP A 273 59.48 59.91 -46.25
CA ASP A 273 60.57 60.61 -46.93
C ASP A 273 61.57 59.64 -47.58
N TYR A 274 61.89 58.50 -46.93
CA TYR A 274 62.66 57.43 -47.57
C TYR A 274 61.94 56.86 -48.80
N ARG A 275 60.62 56.66 -48.74
CA ARG A 275 59.83 56.20 -49.91
C ARG A 275 59.85 57.21 -51.06
N LYS A 276 59.78 58.52 -50.76
CA LYS A 276 59.92 59.58 -51.77
C LYS A 276 61.31 59.58 -52.41
N ALA A 277 62.37 59.42 -51.61
CA ALA A 277 63.74 59.33 -52.10
C ALA A 277 63.93 58.12 -53.04
N GLN A 278 63.38 56.96 -52.68
CA GLN A 278 63.42 55.77 -53.51
C GLN A 278 62.62 55.94 -54.82
N ALA A 279 61.50 56.67 -54.79
CA ALA A 279 60.75 57.02 -55.99
C ALA A 279 61.53 57.96 -56.93
N ILE A 280 62.32 58.89 -56.39
CA ILE A 280 63.19 59.78 -57.18
C ILE A 280 64.32 58.97 -57.82
N GLU A 281 64.92 58.04 -57.07
CA GLU A 281 65.99 57.16 -57.56
C GLU A 281 65.49 56.22 -58.68
N SER A 282 64.24 55.77 -58.60
CA SER A 282 63.60 54.99 -59.68
C SER A 282 63.31 55.80 -60.95
N LYS A 283 63.03 57.11 -60.82
CA LYS A 283 62.81 58.02 -61.96
C LYS A 283 64.11 58.38 -62.68
N LEU A 284 65.23 58.49 -61.95
CA LEU A 284 66.56 58.68 -62.53
C LEU A 284 66.98 57.51 -63.42
N LYS A 285 66.76 56.26 -62.97
CA LYS A 285 67.03 55.05 -63.78
C LYS A 285 66.18 54.95 -65.05
N LEU A 286 64.99 55.57 -65.06
CA LEU A 286 64.11 55.62 -66.24
C LEU A 286 64.51 56.74 -67.23
N GLY A 287 65.21 57.78 -66.75
CA GLY A 287 65.80 58.85 -67.57
C GLY A 287 67.00 58.35 -68.39
N ASP A 288 67.93 57.63 -67.75
CA ASP A 288 69.13 57.09 -68.40
C ASP A 288 68.79 56.11 -69.56
N PHE A 289 67.69 55.36 -69.43
CA PHE A 289 67.21 54.47 -70.49
C PHE A 289 66.64 55.20 -71.72
N ASN A 290 66.09 56.40 -71.53
CA ASN A 290 65.56 57.20 -72.63
C ASN A 290 66.67 57.99 -73.37
N ASP A 291 67.70 58.42 -72.65
CA ASP A 291 68.86 59.10 -73.25
C ASP A 291 69.72 58.15 -74.10
N MET A 292 69.91 56.90 -73.66
CA MET A 292 70.60 55.86 -74.45
C MET A 292 69.87 55.56 -75.78
N ARG A 293 68.53 55.72 -75.80
CA ARG A 293 67.70 55.51 -76.98
C ARG A 293 67.78 56.70 -77.95
N LEU A 294 67.95 57.92 -77.44
CA LEU A 294 68.14 59.13 -78.24
C LEU A 294 69.52 59.13 -78.93
N GLU A 295 70.58 58.69 -78.26
CA GLU A 295 71.92 58.59 -78.85
C GLU A 295 71.98 57.59 -80.02
N ALA A 296 71.26 56.46 -79.92
CA ALA A 296 71.15 55.50 -81.02
C ALA A 296 70.50 56.11 -82.28
N THR A 297 69.47 56.96 -82.12
CA THR A 297 68.82 57.63 -83.27
C THR A 297 69.67 58.74 -83.89
N LEU A 298 70.50 59.41 -83.09
CA LEU A 298 71.47 60.41 -83.55
C LEU A 298 72.65 59.77 -84.30
N GLY A 299 73.06 58.56 -83.91
CA GLY A 299 74.05 57.75 -84.64
C GLY A 299 73.62 57.44 -86.08
N TYR A 300 72.37 57.02 -86.28
CA TYR A 300 71.81 56.73 -87.61
C TYR A 300 71.81 57.98 -88.53
N ARG A 301 71.46 59.16 -88.00
CA ARG A 301 71.48 60.42 -88.78
C ARG A 301 72.89 60.93 -89.13
N LYS A 302 73.88 60.69 -88.27
CA LYS A 302 75.28 61.08 -88.55
C LYS A 302 75.90 60.20 -89.65
N ALA A 303 75.59 58.91 -89.69
CA ALA A 303 76.05 58.00 -90.75
C ALA A 303 75.49 58.38 -92.13
N GLU A 304 74.21 58.72 -92.22
CA GLU A 304 73.57 59.14 -93.47
C GLU A 304 74.18 60.44 -94.04
N ASN A 305 74.50 61.41 -93.16
CA ASN A 305 75.12 62.67 -93.55
C ASN A 305 76.60 62.51 -93.96
N ALA A 306 77.33 61.56 -93.38
CA ALA A 306 78.71 61.26 -93.77
C ALA A 306 78.77 60.66 -95.20
N GLN A 307 77.81 59.81 -95.55
CA GLN A 307 77.71 59.18 -96.87
C GLN A 307 77.39 60.21 -97.97
N LYS A 308 76.51 61.19 -97.68
CA LYS A 308 76.23 62.32 -98.59
C LYS A 308 77.47 63.21 -98.81
N ARG A 309 78.28 63.46 -97.77
CA ARG A 309 79.53 64.26 -97.87
C ARG A 309 80.64 63.59 -98.69
N GLN A 310 80.79 62.26 -98.62
CA GLN A 310 81.78 61.54 -99.43
C GLN A 310 81.49 61.61 -100.93
N ARG A 311 80.20 61.55 -101.32
CA ARG A 311 79.80 61.68 -102.73
C ARG A 311 80.10 63.07 -103.30
N ILE A 312 79.87 64.13 -102.52
CA ILE A 312 80.20 65.51 -102.93
C ILE A 312 81.72 65.69 -103.07
N LYS A 313 82.52 65.11 -102.15
CA LYS A 313 83.99 65.15 -102.26
C LYS A 313 84.51 64.41 -103.50
N MET A 314 83.90 63.28 -103.88
CA MET A 314 84.27 62.58 -105.13
C MET A 314 84.02 63.43 -106.37
N LEU A 315 82.89 64.16 -106.43
CA LEU A 315 82.60 65.08 -107.53
C LEU A 315 83.60 66.25 -107.60
N GLN A 316 84.06 66.77 -106.46
CA GLN A 316 85.05 67.86 -106.41
C GLN A 316 86.48 67.42 -106.78
N ILE A 317 86.86 66.16 -106.50
CA ILE A 317 88.19 65.63 -106.85
C ILE A 317 88.30 65.41 -108.37
N CYS A 318 87.26 64.92 -109.03
CA CYS A 318 87.25 64.80 -110.49
C CYS A 318 87.32 66.18 -111.17
N ALA A 319 86.62 67.19 -110.64
CA ALA A 319 86.68 68.56 -111.16
C ALA A 319 88.07 69.22 -110.98
N ARG A 320 88.84 68.87 -109.93
CA ARG A 320 90.22 69.37 -109.76
C ARG A 320 91.23 68.65 -110.65
N ARG A 321 91.01 67.39 -111.01
CA ARG A 321 91.85 66.70 -112.01
C ARG A 321 91.71 67.32 -113.40
N PHE A 322 90.53 67.89 -113.69
CA PHE A 322 90.27 68.74 -114.86
C PHE A 322 91.10 70.03 -114.93
N ALA A 323 91.69 70.51 -113.83
CA ALA A 323 92.39 71.81 -113.81
C ALA A 323 93.93 71.69 -113.88
N ASN A 324 94.52 70.61 -113.38
CA ASN A 324 95.98 70.50 -113.22
C ASN A 324 96.72 69.90 -114.43
N GLU A 325 96.05 69.23 -115.36
CA GLU A 325 96.68 68.77 -116.61
C GLU A 325 96.82 69.87 -117.67
N ALA A 326 96.18 71.02 -117.49
CA ALA A 326 96.22 72.16 -118.43
C ALA A 326 97.45 73.08 -118.30
N THR A 327 98.40 72.80 -117.39
CA THR A 327 99.52 73.73 -117.11
C THR A 327 100.92 73.16 -117.37
N ARG A 328 101.04 71.97 -117.99
CA ARG A 328 102.34 71.44 -118.44
C ARG A 328 102.24 70.70 -119.78
N SER A 329 102.07 71.45 -120.87
CA SER A 329 102.77 71.22 -122.14
C SER A 329 102.75 72.49 -122.97
#